data_AF-A0A938L948-F1
#
_entry.id   AF-A0A938L948-F1
#
_cell.length_a   1.000
_cell.length_b   1.000
_cell.length_c   1.000
_cell.angle_alpha   90.00
_cell.angle_beta   90.00
_cell.angle_gamma   90.00
#
_symmetry.space_group_name_H-M   'P 1'
#
loop_
_entity.id
_entity.type
_entity.pdbx_description
1 polymer ?
#
loop_
_entity_poly.entity_id
_entity_poly.type
_entity_poly.pdbx_seq_one_letter_code
_entity_poly.pdbx_strand_id
1 'polypeptide(L)'
;MEYLPEKHGESTEWESFVQAARKPVLLSFNAGDRGRAIEVPTDDQTVAGALNTLRVPFSENTPSPEDFQITRWGSDPFVFGSCSFNPAGSHPQKPRELAHPLRDRLYFAGEATEQNDIGTAHGVYLSGIRAADEILG
;
A
#
# COMPACT_ATOMS: atom_id res chain seq x y z
N MET A 1 15.59 0.20 -6.99
CA MET A 1 16.43 1.40 -7.27
C MET A 1 15.69 2.61 -6.74
N GLU A 2 16.39 3.52 -6.06
CA GLU A 2 15.82 4.76 -5.55
C GLU A 2 16.33 5.94 -6.38
N TYR A 3 15.42 6.80 -6.84
CA TYR A 3 15.70 8.02 -7.59
C TYR A 3 14.90 9.17 -6.96
N LEU A 4 15.50 10.36 -6.85
CA LEU A 4 14.83 11.54 -6.35
C LEU A 4 14.23 12.35 -7.51
N PRO A 5 12.93 12.21 -7.82
CA PRO A 5 12.27 12.95 -8.89
C PRO A 5 12.19 14.45 -8.59
N GLU A 6 12.15 15.27 -9.65
CA GLU A 6 11.86 16.70 -9.53
C GLU A 6 10.51 16.96 -8.83
N LYS A 7 9.53 16.10 -9.08
CA LYS A 7 8.25 16.08 -8.37
C LYS A 7 8.34 15.11 -7.20
N HIS A 8 8.42 15.66 -5.99
CA HIS A 8 8.60 14.89 -4.76
C HIS A 8 7.61 13.72 -4.64
N GLY A 9 8.14 12.51 -4.42
CA GLY A 9 7.36 11.29 -4.17
C GLY A 9 6.80 10.58 -5.42
N GLU A 10 7.04 11.10 -6.63
CA GLU A 10 6.58 10.46 -7.87
C GLU A 10 7.49 9.31 -8.31
N SER A 11 7.02 8.07 -8.17
CA SER A 11 7.76 6.86 -8.58
C SER A 11 9.24 6.87 -8.15
N THR A 12 9.48 7.22 -6.89
CA THR A 12 10.83 7.34 -6.30
C THR A 12 11.54 5.99 -6.24
N GLU A 13 10.79 4.92 -6.05
CA GLU A 13 11.32 3.56 -5.89
C GLU A 13 10.82 2.66 -7.02
N TRP A 14 11.74 1.87 -7.58
CA TRP A 14 11.48 0.92 -8.66
C TRP A 14 12.03 -0.45 -8.31
N GLU A 15 11.15 -1.44 -8.33
CA GLU A 15 11.46 -2.84 -8.08
C GLU A 15 11.34 -3.67 -9.35
N SER A 16 12.36 -4.48 -9.63
CA SER A 16 12.36 -5.37 -10.80
C SER A 16 11.80 -6.73 -10.45
N PHE A 17 10.76 -7.13 -11.17
CA PHE A 17 10.14 -8.44 -11.03
C PHE A 17 10.70 -9.46 -12.03
N VAL A 18 11.80 -9.15 -12.74
CA VAL A 18 12.35 -10.05 -13.76
C VAL A 18 12.73 -11.43 -13.22
N GLN A 19 13.28 -11.49 -12.00
CA GLN A 19 13.65 -12.76 -11.38
C GLN A 19 12.42 -13.54 -10.90
N ALA A 20 11.46 -12.85 -10.29
CA ALA A 20 10.28 -13.48 -9.70
C ALA A 20 9.25 -13.92 -10.77
N ALA A 21 8.96 -13.05 -11.74
CA ALA A 21 7.94 -13.26 -12.76
C ALA A 21 8.50 -13.84 -14.07
N ARG A 22 9.85 -13.89 -14.25
CA ARG A 22 10.51 -14.25 -15.51
C ARG A 22 10.03 -13.42 -16.70
N LYS A 23 9.65 -12.16 -16.43
CA LYS A 23 9.13 -11.18 -17.40
C LYS A 23 9.69 -9.79 -17.08
N PRO A 24 9.88 -8.91 -18.07
CA PRO A 24 10.38 -7.55 -17.86
C PRO A 24 9.30 -6.65 -17.22
N VAL A 25 9.01 -6.88 -15.93
CA VAL A 25 8.02 -6.13 -15.16
C VAL A 25 8.74 -5.26 -14.13
N LEU A 26 8.31 -4.01 -14.05
CA LEU A 26 8.74 -3.05 -13.03
C LEU A 26 7.53 -2.66 -12.17
N LEU A 27 7.76 -2.51 -10.87
CA LEU A 27 6.79 -1.98 -9.91
C LEU A 27 7.35 -0.68 -9.35
N SER A 28 6.51 0.35 -9.22
CA SER A 28 6.85 1.56 -8.48
C SER A 28 5.82 1.87 -7.40
N PHE A 29 6.26 2.60 -6.38
CA PHE A 29 5.41 3.03 -5.28
C PHE A 29 5.19 4.54 -5.32
N ASN A 30 3.97 4.96 -4.95
CA ASN A 30 3.62 6.35 -4.71
C ASN A 30 3.07 6.46 -3.29
N ALA A 31 3.81 7.14 -2.41
CA ALA A 31 3.48 7.26 -1.00
C ALA A 31 3.13 8.71 -0.61
N GLY A 32 2.64 8.90 0.61
CA GLY A 32 2.33 10.21 1.16
C GLY A 32 1.35 11.01 0.30
N ASP A 33 1.63 12.30 0.09
CA ASP A 33 0.78 13.18 -0.71
C ASP A 33 0.69 12.74 -2.18
N ARG A 34 1.75 12.15 -2.73
CA ARG A 34 1.71 11.63 -4.10
C ARG A 34 0.77 10.43 -4.22
N GLY A 35 0.76 9.56 -3.21
CA GLY A 35 -0.17 8.44 -3.13
C GLY A 35 -1.64 8.87 -3.16
N ARG A 36 -1.98 10.05 -2.63
CA ARG A 36 -3.33 10.63 -2.79
C ARG A 36 -3.52 11.28 -4.16
N ALA A 37 -2.50 11.99 -4.64
CA ALA A 37 -2.59 12.74 -5.90
C ALA A 37 -2.70 11.84 -7.15
N ILE A 38 -2.25 10.59 -7.08
CA ILE A 38 -2.32 9.63 -8.21
C ILE A 38 -3.73 9.06 -8.44
N GLU A 39 -4.64 9.25 -7.49
CA GLU A 39 -6.04 8.81 -7.59
C GLU A 39 -6.83 9.56 -8.68
N VAL A 40 -6.41 10.79 -9.01
CA VAL A 40 -7.14 11.71 -9.91
C VAL A 40 -6.77 11.56 -11.40
N PRO A 41 -5.49 11.50 -11.80
CA PRO A 41 -5.13 11.38 -13.21
C PRO A 41 -5.63 10.07 -13.83
N THR A 42 -5.80 10.09 -15.15
CA THR A 42 -6.03 8.88 -15.95
C THR A 42 -4.81 7.94 -15.88
N ASP A 43 -5.00 6.68 -16.24
CA ASP A 43 -3.90 5.72 -16.26
C ASP A 43 -2.79 6.13 -17.23
N ASP A 44 -3.14 6.59 -18.43
CA ASP A 44 -2.16 7.07 -19.43
C ASP A 44 -1.31 8.23 -18.90
N GLN A 45 -1.93 9.18 -18.19
CA GLN A 45 -1.21 10.29 -17.56
C GLN A 45 -0.28 9.80 -16.44
N THR A 46 -0.73 8.81 -15.67
CA THR A 46 0.07 8.19 -14.61
C THR A 46 1.27 7.45 -15.19
N VAL A 47 1.07 6.65 -16.23
CA VAL A 47 2.14 5.92 -16.94
C VAL A 47 3.13 6.90 -17.56
N ALA A 48 2.65 7.98 -18.20
CA ALA A 48 3.53 9.01 -18.75
C ALA A 48 4.40 9.67 -17.68
N GLY A 49 3.83 9.99 -16.50
CA GLY A 49 4.59 10.52 -15.37
C GLY A 49 5.66 9.54 -14.89
N ALA A 50 5.29 8.27 -14.71
CA ALA A 50 6.23 7.22 -14.29
C ALA A 50 7.36 7.02 -15.32
N LEU A 51 7.06 6.97 -16.63
CA LEU A 51 8.07 6.87 -17.69
C LEU A 51 9.03 8.07 -17.69
N ASN A 52 8.54 9.28 -17.46
CA ASN A 52 9.41 10.46 -17.35
C ASN A 52 10.42 10.30 -16.20
N THR A 53 9.99 9.77 -15.05
CA THR A 53 10.91 9.50 -13.94
C THR A 53 11.89 8.38 -14.24
N LEU A 54 11.46 7.34 -14.97
CA LEU A 54 12.29 6.17 -15.31
C LEU A 54 13.36 6.51 -16.36
N ARG A 55 13.05 7.41 -17.31
CA ARG A 55 14.00 7.79 -18.38
C ARG A 55 15.24 8.51 -17.87
N VAL A 56 15.14 9.26 -16.77
CA VAL A 56 16.25 10.04 -16.20
C VAL A 56 17.44 9.16 -15.78
N PRO A 57 17.28 8.14 -14.92
CA PRO A 57 18.39 7.29 -14.52
C PRO A 57 18.79 6.21 -15.54
N PHE A 58 17.92 5.88 -16.51
CA PHE A 58 18.18 4.80 -17.48
C PHE A 58 18.51 5.30 -18.89
N SER A 59 17.52 5.80 -19.62
CA SER A 59 17.69 6.32 -20.97
C SER A 59 16.39 6.94 -21.47
N GLU A 60 16.49 8.02 -22.26
CA GLU A 60 15.37 8.55 -23.06
C GLU A 60 14.76 7.50 -24.00
N ASN A 61 15.52 6.49 -24.40
CA ASN A 61 15.06 5.38 -25.26
C ASN A 61 14.30 4.29 -24.49
N THR A 62 13.95 4.52 -23.21
CA THR A 62 13.13 3.57 -22.44
C THR A 62 11.79 3.35 -23.18
N PRO A 63 11.47 2.11 -23.57
CA PRO A 63 10.29 1.82 -24.37
C PRO A 63 9.02 2.05 -23.55
N SER A 64 7.91 2.34 -24.25
CA SER A 64 6.59 2.30 -23.63
C SER A 64 6.28 0.87 -23.17
N PRO A 65 5.58 0.69 -22.04
CA PRO A 65 5.20 -0.64 -21.58
C PRO A 65 4.17 -1.26 -22.53
N GLU A 66 4.25 -2.58 -22.71
CA GLU A 66 3.24 -3.33 -23.48
C GLU A 66 1.90 -3.41 -22.73
N ASP A 67 1.93 -3.35 -21.39
CA ASP A 67 0.77 -3.40 -20.51
C ASP A 67 1.10 -2.73 -19.16
N PHE A 68 0.07 -2.28 -18.43
CA PHE A 68 0.22 -1.64 -17.13
C PHE A 68 -0.99 -1.90 -16.23
N GLN A 69 -0.77 -1.81 -14.91
CA GLN A 69 -1.82 -1.84 -13.91
C GLN A 69 -1.58 -0.72 -12.89
N ILE A 70 -2.58 0.13 -12.69
CA ILE A 70 -2.56 1.21 -11.71
C ILE A 70 -3.60 0.92 -10.64
N THR A 71 -3.20 0.95 -9.37
CA THR A 71 -4.12 0.80 -8.23
C THR A 71 -4.63 2.15 -7.74
N ARG A 72 -5.87 2.15 -7.25
CA ARG A 72 -6.57 3.32 -6.69
C ARG A 72 -7.20 2.97 -5.35
N TRP A 73 -6.37 2.46 -4.46
CA TRP A 73 -6.80 1.92 -3.17
C TRP A 73 -7.48 2.96 -2.29
N GLY A 74 -7.07 4.22 -2.37
CA GLY A 74 -7.69 5.31 -1.61
C GLY A 74 -9.12 5.62 -2.08
N SER A 75 -9.42 5.39 -3.35
CA SER A 75 -10.76 5.60 -3.94
C SER A 75 -11.63 4.36 -3.98
N ASP A 76 -11.07 3.18 -3.66
CA ASP A 76 -11.84 1.93 -3.61
C ASP A 76 -12.88 2.00 -2.47
N PRO A 77 -14.19 1.83 -2.75
CA PRO A 77 -15.26 2.00 -1.77
C PRO A 77 -15.30 0.93 -0.68
N PHE A 78 -14.47 -0.12 -0.78
CA PHE A 78 -14.37 -1.18 0.21
C PHE A 78 -13.05 -1.16 0.99
N VAL A 79 -12.07 -0.34 0.58
CA VAL A 79 -10.72 -0.36 1.17
C VAL A 79 -10.29 1.02 1.69
N PHE A 80 -10.56 2.10 0.93
CA PHE A 80 -10.24 3.50 1.30
C PHE A 80 -8.78 3.79 1.69
N GLY A 81 -7.83 2.93 1.35
CA GLY A 81 -6.43 3.07 1.74
C GLY A 81 -5.62 1.79 1.51
N SER A 82 -4.37 1.77 1.97
CA SER A 82 -3.48 0.61 1.85
C SER A 82 -3.30 -0.10 3.19
N CYS A 83 -2.60 0.54 4.13
CA CYS A 83 -2.32 0.01 5.46
C CYS A 83 -2.59 1.08 6.52
N SER A 84 -3.05 0.64 7.69
CA SER A 84 -3.20 1.53 8.85
C SER A 84 -1.84 2.00 9.39
N PHE A 85 -1.85 3.17 10.03
CA PHE A 85 -0.70 3.71 10.74
C PHE A 85 -1.16 4.51 11.96
N ASN A 86 -0.26 4.74 12.91
CA ASN A 86 -0.50 5.56 14.09
C ASN A 86 -0.14 7.02 13.78
N PRO A 87 -1.12 7.94 13.62
CA PRO A 87 -0.83 9.34 13.36
C PRO A 87 -0.17 10.01 14.57
N ALA A 88 0.50 11.15 14.35
CA ALA A 88 1.07 11.94 15.44
C ALA A 88 0.00 12.27 16.50
N GLY A 89 0.33 12.07 17.77
CA GLY A 89 -0.60 12.24 18.89
C GLY A 89 -1.58 11.07 19.12
N SER A 90 -1.44 9.96 18.39
CA SER A 90 -2.20 8.73 18.68
C SER A 90 -1.69 8.00 19.93
N HIS A 91 -2.59 7.30 20.59
CA HIS A 91 -2.26 6.46 21.73
C HIS A 91 -1.75 5.09 21.25
N PRO A 92 -0.60 4.59 21.73
CA PRO A 92 -0.01 3.33 21.26
C PRO A 92 -0.88 2.08 21.48
N GLN A 93 -1.90 2.17 22.34
CA GLN A 93 -2.82 1.06 22.62
C GLN A 93 -4.08 1.07 21.74
N LYS A 94 -4.23 2.04 20.82
CA LYS A 94 -5.39 2.11 19.92
C LYS A 94 -5.71 0.79 19.17
N PRO A 95 -4.72 0.03 18.65
CA PRO A 95 -5.02 -1.26 18.03
C PRO A 95 -5.68 -2.24 19.00
N ARG A 96 -5.24 -2.28 20.27
CA ARG A 96 -5.86 -3.11 21.32
C ARG A 96 -7.27 -2.64 21.64
N GLU A 97 -7.47 -1.32 21.70
CA GLU A 97 -8.79 -0.74 21.93
C GLU A 97 -9.77 -1.13 20.81
N LEU A 98 -9.32 -1.09 19.56
CA LEU A 98 -10.11 -1.53 18.40
C LEU A 98 -10.35 -3.05 18.38
N ALA A 99 -9.42 -3.84 18.91
CA ALA A 99 -9.55 -5.29 19.00
C ALA A 99 -10.59 -5.75 20.03
N HIS A 100 -10.96 -4.91 21.00
CA HIS A 100 -11.82 -5.33 22.11
C HIS A 100 -13.22 -5.77 21.65
N PRO A 101 -13.66 -6.99 22.03
CA PRO A 101 -15.02 -7.44 21.74
C PRO A 101 -16.07 -6.54 22.39
N LEU A 102 -17.18 -6.34 21.68
CA LEU A 102 -18.33 -5.60 22.19
C LEU A 102 -19.42 -6.58 22.65
N ARG A 103 -19.66 -6.59 23.97
CA ARG A 103 -20.73 -7.36 24.63
C ARG A 103 -20.72 -8.86 24.29
N ASP A 104 -19.52 -9.43 24.09
CA ASP A 104 -19.32 -10.86 23.76
C ASP A 104 -20.18 -11.33 22.58
N ARG A 105 -20.39 -10.45 21.60
CA ARG A 105 -21.27 -10.66 20.45
C ARG A 105 -20.68 -10.15 19.14
N LEU A 106 -19.91 -9.07 19.22
CA LEU A 106 -19.23 -8.47 18.07
C LEU A 106 -17.73 -8.47 18.35
N TYR A 107 -16.99 -9.09 17.44
CA TYR A 107 -15.55 -9.28 17.53
C TYR A 107 -14.88 -8.59 16.34
N PHE A 108 -13.66 -8.11 16.54
CA PHE A 108 -12.92 -7.34 15.54
C PHE A 108 -11.59 -8.00 15.22
N ALA A 109 -11.30 -8.10 13.93
CA ALA A 109 -10.03 -8.56 13.37
C ALA A 109 -9.64 -7.65 12.19
N GLY A 110 -8.40 -7.76 11.74
CA GLY A 110 -7.82 -6.93 10.68
C GLY A 110 -6.51 -6.29 11.13
N GLU A 111 -5.75 -5.74 10.18
CA GLU A 111 -4.41 -5.22 10.43
C GLU A 111 -4.39 -4.06 11.44
N ALA A 112 -5.47 -3.29 11.52
CA ALA A 112 -5.62 -2.20 12.47
C ALA A 112 -5.89 -2.66 13.92
N THR A 113 -6.10 -3.97 14.14
CA THR A 113 -6.38 -4.56 15.47
C THR A 113 -5.20 -5.34 16.05
N GLU A 114 -4.15 -5.58 15.26
CA GLU A 114 -2.92 -6.24 15.72
C GLU A 114 -1.87 -5.20 16.08
N GLN A 115 -1.34 -5.23 17.30
CA GLN A 115 -0.43 -4.20 17.77
C GLN A 115 1.02 -4.42 17.29
N ASN A 116 1.44 -5.67 17.16
CA ASN A 116 2.85 -5.99 16.94
C ASN A 116 3.22 -6.02 15.44
N ASP A 117 2.23 -6.27 14.58
CA ASP A 117 2.42 -6.54 13.16
C ASP A 117 1.47 -5.70 12.28
N ILE A 118 1.29 -4.43 12.63
CA ILE A 118 0.42 -3.45 11.94
C ILE A 118 0.77 -3.37 10.45
N GLY A 119 -0.25 -3.37 9.59
CA GLY A 119 -0.08 -3.17 8.15
C GLY A 119 0.51 -4.36 7.40
N THR A 120 0.60 -5.53 8.03
CA THR A 120 1.13 -6.76 7.41
C THR A 120 0.06 -7.83 7.24
N ALA A 121 0.20 -8.67 6.20
CA ALA A 121 -0.67 -9.85 6.02
C ALA A 121 -0.54 -10.85 7.19
N HIS A 122 0.64 -10.93 7.82
CA HIS A 122 0.86 -11.77 8.99
C HIS A 122 0.02 -11.31 10.18
N GLY A 123 0.02 -10.00 10.47
CA GLY A 123 -0.80 -9.41 11.54
C GLY A 123 -2.29 -9.59 11.29
N VAL A 124 -2.76 -9.45 10.04
CA VAL A 124 -4.16 -9.76 9.68
C VAL A 124 -4.51 -11.20 10.05
N TYR A 125 -3.67 -12.16 9.64
CA TYR A 125 -3.89 -13.58 9.92
C TYR A 125 -3.94 -13.88 11.43
N LEU A 126 -2.97 -13.36 12.19
CA LEU A 126 -2.94 -13.54 13.65
C LEU A 126 -4.14 -12.92 14.34
N SER A 127 -4.57 -11.73 13.92
CA SER A 127 -5.78 -11.08 14.47
C SER A 127 -7.05 -11.90 14.23
N GLY A 128 -7.11 -12.62 13.10
CA GLY A 128 -8.22 -13.53 12.78
C GLY A 128 -8.26 -14.75 13.70
N ILE A 129 -7.10 -15.36 13.98
CA ILE A 129 -7.00 -16.45 14.97
C ILE A 129 -7.44 -15.95 16.34
N ARG A 130 -6.91 -14.81 16.79
CA ARG A 130 -7.28 -14.20 18.08
C ARG A 130 -8.80 -14.00 18.20
N ALA A 131 -9.43 -13.40 17.20
CA ALA A 131 -10.87 -13.17 17.22
C ALA A 131 -11.67 -14.49 17.19
N ALA A 132 -11.17 -15.53 16.53
CA ALA A 132 -11.79 -16.86 16.57
C ALA A 132 -11.70 -17.50 17.96
N ASP A 133 -10.55 -17.40 18.64
CA ASP A 133 -10.39 -17.89 20.01
C ASP A 133 -11.32 -17.14 20.98
N GLU A 134 -11.44 -15.81 20.84
CA GLU A 134 -12.37 -14.98 21.62
C GLU A 134 -13.85 -15.37 21.43
N ILE A 135 -14.22 -15.90 20.26
CA ILE A 135 -15.57 -16.42 19.98
C ILE A 135 -15.79 -17.78 20.63
N LEU A 136 -14.76 -18.63 20.69
CA LEU A 136 -14.85 -20.00 21.20
C LEU A 136 -14.84 -20.08 22.74
N GLY A 137 -14.21 -19.12 23.43
CA GLY A 137 -14.11 -19.06 24.89
C GLY A 137 -12.98 -19.91 25.45
#